data_AF-A0A090L6R1-F1
#
_entry.id   AF-A0A090L6R1-F1
#
_cell.length_a   1.000
_cell.length_b   1.000
_cell.length_c   1.000
_cell.angle_alpha   90.00
_cell.angle_beta   90.00
_cell.angle_gamma   90.00
#
_symmetry.space_group_name_H-M   'P 1'
#
loop_
_entity.id
_entity.type
_entity.pdbx_description
1 polymer ?
#
loop_
_entity_poly.entity_id
_entity_poly.type
_entity_poly.pdbx_seq_one_letter_code
_entity_poly.pdbx_strand_id
1 'polypeptide(L)'
;MSKCVNSLYSLLGVSEDASLLDIKKAYHLFLRTNHPDKTGIQGNEDIIQQGMFAWKQLGNEDTKKAYDKFLQEQKLHLLKNNYESTISSCQVLDEDDITLLKNEGEILIPCVRCDYDIRLSLSDYLCIFKEAFFECPACSMITKVIVKNNYSK
;
A
#
# COMPACT_ATOMS: atom_id res chain seq x y z
N MET A 1 -13.08 19.17 -1.43
CA MET A 1 -13.13 17.77 -1.88
C MET A 1 -12.03 17.04 -1.13
N SER A 2 -12.37 16.19 -0.18
CA SER A 2 -11.38 15.44 0.60
C SER A 2 -10.59 14.54 -0.36
N LYS A 3 -9.27 14.71 -0.43
CA LYS A 3 -8.41 13.73 -1.11
C LYS A 3 -8.60 12.40 -0.38
N CYS A 4 -9.32 11.45 -0.99
CA CYS A 4 -9.46 10.10 -0.45
C CYS A 4 -8.10 9.40 -0.54
N VAL A 5 -7.50 9.09 0.61
CA VAL A 5 -6.30 8.25 0.67
C VAL A 5 -6.75 6.84 0.36
N ASN A 6 -6.29 6.30 -0.78
CA ASN A 6 -6.63 4.93 -1.13
C ASN A 6 -5.90 3.98 -0.17
N SER A 7 -6.64 3.26 0.67
CA SER A 7 -6.12 2.40 1.74
C SER A 7 -6.60 0.96 1.60
N LEU A 8 -6.05 0.04 2.41
CA LEU A 8 -6.52 -1.35 2.50
C LEU A 8 -7.98 -1.43 2.98
N TYR A 9 -8.43 -0.45 3.77
CA TYR A 9 -9.85 -0.30 4.14
C TYR A 9 -10.73 -0.02 2.93
N SER A 10 -10.28 0.88 2.04
CA SER A 10 -10.98 1.18 0.79
C SER A 10 -11.04 -0.03 -0.15
N LEU A 11 -9.99 -0.86 -0.18
CA LEU A 11 -9.97 -2.12 -0.94
C LEU A 11 -11.04 -3.11 -0.44
N LEU A 12 -11.17 -3.28 0.88
CA LEU A 12 -12.18 -4.15 1.49
C LEU A 12 -13.58 -3.50 1.54
N GLY A 13 -13.70 -2.21 1.22
CA GLY A 13 -14.96 -1.47 1.25
C GLY A 13 -15.47 -1.18 2.67
N VAL A 14 -14.57 -1.01 3.64
CA VAL A 14 -14.90 -0.72 5.05
C VAL A 14 -14.34 0.63 5.49
N SER A 15 -14.89 1.17 6.58
CA SER A 15 -14.33 2.37 7.24
C SER A 15 -13.04 2.02 8.01
N GLU A 16 -12.18 3.01 8.22
CA GLU A 16 -10.99 2.88 9.09
C GLU A 16 -11.39 2.59 10.55
N ASP A 17 -12.55 3.11 10.97
CA ASP A 17 -13.14 2.87 12.30
C ASP A 17 -13.81 1.48 12.42
N ALA A 18 -13.78 0.66 11.36
CA ALA A 18 -14.43 -0.65 11.37
C ALA A 18 -13.83 -1.59 12.41
N SER A 19 -14.71 -2.37 13.06
CA SER A 19 -14.30 -3.41 13.99
C SER A 19 -13.66 -4.58 13.25
N LEU A 20 -12.87 -5.40 13.95
CA LEU A 20 -12.27 -6.62 13.36
C LEU A 20 -13.34 -7.58 12.81
N LEU A 21 -14.51 -7.64 13.45
CA LEU A 21 -15.63 -8.45 12.98
C LEU A 21 -16.17 -7.94 11.64
N ASP A 22 -16.25 -6.63 11.46
CA ASP A 22 -16.73 -6.02 10.21
C ASP A 22 -15.70 -6.18 9.10
N ILE A 23 -14.40 -5.99 9.40
CA ILE A 23 -13.30 -6.25 8.47
C ILE A 23 -13.31 -7.72 8.03
N LYS A 24 -13.53 -8.66 8.96
CA LYS A 24 -13.63 -10.09 8.65
C LYS A 24 -14.79 -10.40 7.71
N LYS A 25 -15.98 -9.87 8.01
CA LYS A 25 -17.16 -10.03 7.14
C LYS A 25 -16.92 -9.46 5.74
N ALA A 26 -16.31 -8.27 5.67
CA ALA A 26 -15.99 -7.62 4.41
C ALA A 26 -14.97 -8.43 3.60
N TYR A 27 -13.94 -8.98 4.23
CA TYR A 27 -12.99 -9.86 3.57
C TYR A 27 -13.64 -11.14 3.01
N HIS A 28 -14.50 -11.80 3.78
CA HIS A 28 -15.24 -12.98 3.28
C HIS A 28 -16.16 -12.62 2.10
N LEU A 29 -16.82 -11.45 2.16
CA LEU A 29 -17.64 -10.96 1.05
C LEU A 29 -16.78 -10.65 -0.18
N PHE A 30 -15.62 -10.01 0.02
CA PHE A 30 -14.65 -9.68 -1.02
C PHE A 30 -14.17 -10.92 -1.76
N LEU A 31 -13.73 -11.95 -1.02
CA LEU A 31 -13.35 -13.24 -1.61
C LEU A 31 -14.49 -13.87 -2.38
N ARG A 32 -15.70 -13.88 -1.81
CA ARG A 32 -16.86 -14.51 -2.46
C ARG A 32 -17.25 -13.79 -3.75
N THR A 33 -17.11 -12.47 -3.83
CA THR A 33 -17.43 -11.69 -5.03
C THR A 33 -16.36 -11.83 -6.10
N ASN A 34 -15.09 -11.98 -5.69
CA ASN A 34 -13.95 -12.06 -6.60
C ASN A 34 -13.51 -13.49 -6.95
N HIS A 35 -14.09 -14.52 -6.34
CA HIS A 35 -13.69 -15.91 -6.58
C HIS A 35 -13.88 -16.32 -8.05
N PRO A 36 -12.90 -17.01 -8.68
CA PRO A 36 -12.97 -17.40 -10.08
C PRO A 36 -14.18 -18.28 -10.41
N ASP A 37 -14.68 -19.12 -9.48
CA ASP A 37 -15.94 -19.88 -9.71
C ASP A 37 -17.16 -19.00 -9.99
N LYS A 38 -17.20 -17.77 -9.47
CA LYS A 38 -18.33 -16.86 -9.67
C LYS A 38 -18.13 -15.87 -10.80
N THR A 39 -16.91 -15.42 -11.02
CA THR A 39 -16.61 -14.42 -12.06
C THR A 39 -16.22 -15.06 -13.39
N GLY A 40 -15.77 -16.32 -13.40
CA GLY A 40 -15.30 -17.02 -14.60
C GLY A 40 -14.01 -16.43 -15.20
N ILE A 41 -13.39 -15.47 -14.50
CA ILE A 41 -12.23 -14.70 -14.98
C ILE A 41 -11.00 -15.17 -14.21
N GLN A 42 -10.07 -15.84 -14.91
CA GLN A 42 -8.79 -16.31 -14.34
C GLN A 42 -7.84 -15.17 -13.95
N GLY A 43 -8.10 -13.92 -14.37
CA GLY A 43 -7.28 -12.75 -14.04
C GLY A 43 -7.53 -12.10 -12.67
N ASN A 44 -8.35 -12.71 -11.80
CA ASN A 44 -8.68 -12.15 -10.49
C ASN A 44 -7.70 -12.56 -9.37
N GLU A 45 -6.63 -13.28 -9.72
CA GLU A 45 -5.65 -13.79 -8.75
C GLU A 45 -4.96 -12.66 -7.97
N ASP A 46 -4.53 -11.57 -8.61
CA ASP A 46 -3.86 -10.50 -7.86
C ASP A 46 -4.84 -9.69 -6.99
N ILE A 47 -6.11 -9.53 -7.41
CA ILE A 47 -7.17 -8.93 -6.55
C ILE A 47 -7.38 -9.78 -5.30
N ILE A 48 -7.44 -11.10 -5.45
CA ILE A 48 -7.59 -12.03 -4.33
C ILE A 48 -6.34 -11.97 -3.43
N GLN A 49 -5.13 -11.97 -3.99
CA GLN A 49 -3.88 -11.85 -3.22
C GLN A 49 -3.84 -10.53 -2.43
N GLN A 50 -4.29 -9.42 -3.01
CA GLN A 50 -4.39 -8.14 -2.31
C GLN A 50 -5.43 -8.18 -1.20
N GLY A 51 -6.59 -8.80 -1.42
CA GLY A 51 -7.58 -9.01 -0.38
C GLY A 51 -7.05 -9.86 0.77
N MET A 52 -6.30 -10.92 0.46
CA MET A 52 -5.62 -11.76 1.45
C MET A 52 -4.59 -10.96 2.25
N PHE A 53 -3.84 -10.09 1.58
CA PHE A 53 -2.88 -9.22 2.25
C PHE A 53 -3.57 -8.17 3.13
N ALA A 54 -4.62 -7.53 2.64
CA ALA A 54 -5.43 -6.60 3.42
C ALA A 54 -5.95 -7.26 4.69
N TRP A 55 -6.44 -8.50 4.59
CA TRP A 55 -6.81 -9.29 5.76
C TRP A 55 -5.63 -9.62 6.68
N LYS A 56 -4.45 -9.94 6.13
CA LYS A 56 -3.25 -10.19 6.93
C LYS A 56 -2.85 -8.97 7.78
N GLN A 57 -3.01 -7.76 7.25
CA GLN A 57 -2.70 -6.53 8.00
C GLN A 57 -3.84 -6.08 8.91
N LEU A 58 -5.09 -6.14 8.45
CA LEU A 58 -6.23 -5.58 9.18
C LEU A 58 -6.92 -6.58 10.13
N GLY A 59 -6.63 -7.87 9.98
CA GLY A 59 -7.32 -8.96 10.68
C GLY A 59 -6.80 -9.25 12.10
N ASN A 60 -5.65 -8.69 12.49
CA ASN A 60 -5.11 -8.75 13.84
C ASN A 60 -4.94 -7.33 14.40
N GLU A 61 -5.18 -7.12 15.70
CA GLU A 61 -5.03 -5.81 16.35
C GLU A 61 -3.62 -5.24 16.23
N ASP A 62 -2.58 -6.07 16.37
CA ASP A 62 -1.19 -5.59 16.36
C ASP A 62 -0.79 -5.12 14.96
N THR A 63 -1.12 -5.92 13.94
CA THR A 63 -0.85 -5.57 12.54
C THR A 63 -1.73 -4.40 12.09
N LYS A 64 -2.98 -4.33 12.57
CA LYS A 64 -3.90 -3.22 12.29
C LYS A 64 -3.33 -1.92 12.84
N LYS A 65 -2.87 -1.90 14.09
CA LYS A 65 -2.23 -0.72 14.69
C LYS A 65 -1.00 -0.27 13.92
N ALA A 66 -0.16 -1.20 13.47
CA ALA A 66 1.00 -0.88 12.64
C ALA A 66 0.58 -0.25 11.31
N TYR A 67 -0.45 -0.79 10.67
CA TYR A 67 -1.01 -0.24 9.43
C TYR A 67 -1.66 1.14 9.65
N ASP A 68 -2.41 1.32 10.73
CA ASP A 68 -3.03 2.60 11.08
C ASP A 68 -1.99 3.68 11.30
N LYS A 69 -0.87 3.35 11.95
CA LYS A 69 0.28 4.26 12.11
C LYS A 69 0.87 4.65 10.77
N PHE A 70 1.13 3.67 9.90
CA PHE A 70 1.61 3.93 8.53
C PHE A 70 0.63 4.85 7.78
N LEU A 71 -0.67 4.54 7.81
CA LEU A 71 -1.69 5.34 7.13
C LEU A 71 -1.78 6.77 7.68
N GLN A 72 -1.59 6.95 9.00
CA GLN A 72 -1.52 8.26 9.63
C GLN A 72 -0.29 9.05 9.15
N GLU A 73 0.88 8.43 9.08
CA GLU A 73 2.11 9.04 8.53
C GLU A 73 1.87 9.49 7.07
N GLN A 74 1.28 8.62 6.25
CA GLN A 74 0.90 8.92 4.87
C GLN A 74 -0.04 10.14 4.77
N LYS A 75 -1.04 10.23 5.64
CA LYS A 75 -1.96 11.38 5.71
C LYS A 75 -1.24 12.66 6.10
N LEU A 76 -0.32 12.60 7.07
CA LEU A 76 0.46 13.76 7.49
C LEU A 76 1.30 14.31 6.34
N HIS A 77 1.92 13.45 5.52
CA HIS A 77 2.63 13.88 4.32
C HIS A 77 1.72 14.63 3.35
N LEU A 78 0.47 14.18 3.15
CA LEU A 78 -0.50 14.84 2.26
C LEU A 78 -1.06 16.15 2.83
N LEU A 79 -1.12 16.29 4.15
CA LEU A 79 -1.65 17.47 4.85
C LEU A 79 -0.63 18.60 4.99
N LYS A 80 0.67 18.32 4.85
CA LYS A 80 1.70 19.38 4.83
C LYS A 80 1.42 20.32 3.64
N ASN A 81 1.20 21.60 3.95
CA ASN A 81 1.12 22.64 2.91
C ASN A 81 2.37 22.56 2.03
N ASN A 82 2.19 22.51 0.71
CA ASN A 82 3.27 22.32 -0.27
C ASN A 82 4.00 20.97 -0.19
N TYR A 83 3.32 19.87 0.16
CA TYR A 83 3.96 18.53 0.20
C TYR A 83 4.68 18.18 -1.12
N GLU A 84 4.12 18.60 -2.25
CA GLU A 84 4.71 18.44 -3.59
C GLU A 84 6.11 19.05 -3.69
N SER A 85 6.41 20.13 -2.96
CA SER A 85 7.72 20.76 -2.93
C SER A 85 8.77 19.96 -2.15
N THR A 86 8.33 19.09 -1.23
CA THR A 86 9.20 18.16 -0.48
C THR A 86 9.39 16.83 -1.20
N ILE A 87 8.59 16.53 -2.22
CA ILE A 87 8.79 15.35 -3.06
C ILE A 87 10.02 15.62 -3.93
N SER A 88 11.12 14.92 -3.66
CA SER A 88 12.31 15.03 -4.49
C SER A 88 12.33 14.06 -5.66
N SER A 89 11.60 12.94 -5.55
CA SER A 89 11.58 11.94 -6.60
C SER A 89 10.30 11.11 -6.56
N CYS A 90 9.99 10.49 -7.70
CA CYS A 90 8.88 9.55 -7.85
C CYS A 90 9.45 8.23 -8.37
N GLN A 91 9.47 7.19 -7.53
CA GLN A 91 9.83 5.82 -7.92
C GLN A 91 8.56 5.09 -8.35
N VAL A 92 8.58 4.50 -9.54
CA VAL A 92 7.49 3.62 -9.99
C VAL A 92 8.03 2.20 -9.92
N LEU A 93 7.37 1.34 -9.15
CA LEU A 93 7.73 -0.08 -9.09
C LEU A 93 7.14 -0.80 -10.29
N ASP A 94 8.02 -1.44 -11.05
CA ASP A 94 7.64 -2.33 -12.15
C ASP A 94 7.57 -3.81 -11.70
N GLU A 95 7.31 -4.70 -12.66
CA GLU A 95 7.16 -6.13 -12.38
C GLU A 95 8.47 -6.76 -11.88
N ASP A 96 9.62 -6.27 -12.35
CA ASP A 96 10.94 -6.75 -11.95
C ASP A 96 11.25 -6.31 -10.52
N ASP A 97 10.97 -5.05 -10.16
CA ASP A 97 11.08 -4.54 -8.78
C ASP A 97 10.21 -5.36 -7.81
N ILE A 98 8.97 -5.64 -8.19
CA ILE A 98 8.04 -6.43 -7.37
C ILE A 98 8.54 -7.87 -7.21
N THR A 99 9.08 -8.45 -8.28
CA THR A 99 9.61 -9.82 -8.26
C THR A 99 10.85 -9.90 -7.37
N LEU A 100 11.77 -8.94 -7.50
CA LEU A 100 12.94 -8.81 -6.65
C LEU A 100 12.52 -8.67 -5.18
N LEU A 101 11.56 -7.81 -4.89
CA LEU A 101 11.06 -7.60 -3.54
C LEU A 101 10.43 -8.86 -2.92
N LYS A 102 9.70 -9.65 -3.71
CA LYS A 102 9.14 -10.93 -3.26
C LYS A 102 10.22 -11.97 -2.97
N ASN A 103 11.34 -11.94 -3.70
CA ASN A 103 12.43 -12.91 -3.57
C ASN A 103 13.42 -12.54 -2.46
N GLU A 104 13.84 -11.27 -2.40
CA GLU A 104 14.86 -10.78 -1.47
C GLU A 104 14.27 -10.19 -0.18
N GLY A 105 12.98 -9.85 -0.19
CA GLY A 105 12.27 -9.31 0.97
C GLY A 105 12.46 -7.81 1.21
N GLU A 106 13.41 -7.17 0.54
CA GLU A 106 13.62 -5.72 0.52
C GLU A 106 14.26 -5.28 -0.80
N ILE A 107 14.02 -4.04 -1.20
CA ILE A 107 14.74 -3.36 -2.29
C ILE A 107 15.24 -2.00 -1.80
N LEU A 108 16.26 -1.48 -2.47
CA LEU A 108 16.85 -0.18 -2.19
C LEU A 108 16.38 0.85 -3.21
N ILE A 109 15.81 1.94 -2.74
CA ILE A 109 15.37 3.07 -3.55
C ILE A 109 16.35 4.22 -3.34
N PRO A 110 17.15 4.59 -4.36
CA PRO A 110 18.16 5.63 -4.20
C PRO A 110 17.51 6.99 -3.98
N CYS A 111 18.01 7.76 -3.01
CA CYS A 111 17.60 9.14 -2.84
C CYS A 111 18.25 10.03 -3.90
N VAL A 112 17.46 10.84 -4.61
CA VAL A 112 17.99 11.74 -5.66
C VAL A 112 18.74 12.96 -5.10
N ARG A 113 18.74 13.16 -3.78
CA ARG A 113 19.32 14.35 -3.12
C ARG A 113 20.58 14.06 -2.32
N CYS A 114 20.82 12.81 -1.96
CA CYS A 114 21.97 12.38 -1.18
C CYS A 114 22.28 10.92 -1.49
N ASP A 115 23.47 10.46 -1.12
CA ASP A 115 23.94 9.09 -1.36
C ASP A 115 23.34 8.05 -0.39
N TYR A 116 22.10 8.29 0.08
CA TYR A 116 21.41 7.39 1.00
C TYR A 116 20.33 6.61 0.26
N ASP A 117 20.25 5.31 0.55
CA ASP A 117 19.24 4.42 -0.01
C ASP A 117 18.08 4.23 0.97
N ILE A 118 16.87 4.52 0.50
CA ILE A 118 15.64 4.23 1.23
C ILE A 118 15.35 2.75 1.06
N ARG A 119 15.36 2.02 2.16
CA ARG A 119 15.01 0.60 2.18
C ARG A 119 13.50 0.44 2.13
N LEU A 120 13.00 -0.19 1.08
CA LEU A 120 11.59 -0.58 0.97
C LEU A 120 11.50 -2.09 1.25
N SER A 121 10.93 -2.47 2.38
CA SER A 121 10.70 -3.88 2.69
C SER A 121 9.44 -4.43 2.02
N LEU A 122 9.33 -5.75 1.91
CA LEU A 122 8.14 -6.43 1.45
C LEU A 122 6.92 -6.05 2.30
N SER A 123 7.10 -5.88 3.61
CA SER A 123 6.03 -5.42 4.51
C SER A 123 5.55 -4.01 4.15
N ASP A 124 6.48 -3.09 3.84
CA ASP A 124 6.15 -1.72 3.45
C ASP A 124 5.40 -1.72 2.12
N TYR A 125 5.92 -2.40 1.10
CA TYR A 125 5.28 -2.52 -0.21
C TYR A 125 3.86 -3.02 -0.11
N LEU A 126 3.63 -4.06 0.68
CA LEU A 126 2.31 -4.63 0.76
C LEU A 126 1.32 -3.65 1.43
N CYS A 127 1.78 -2.76 2.32
CA CYS A 127 0.96 -1.67 2.87
C CYS A 127 0.61 -0.58 1.82
N ILE A 128 1.30 -0.55 0.68
CA ILE A 128 1.04 0.39 -0.42
C ILE A 128 -0.13 -0.11 -1.27
N PHE A 129 -1.21 0.65 -1.33
CA PHE A 129 -2.34 0.30 -2.21
C PHE A 129 -2.20 0.86 -3.64
N LYS A 130 -1.73 2.11 -3.78
CA LYS A 130 -1.44 2.76 -5.08
C LYS A 130 -0.15 3.54 -5.02
N GLU A 131 -0.02 4.35 -3.98
CA GLU A 131 1.16 5.16 -3.76
C GLU A 131 1.41 5.33 -2.27
N ALA A 132 2.68 5.51 -1.92
CA ALA A 132 3.13 5.84 -0.59
C ALA A 132 4.28 6.86 -0.64
N PHE A 133 4.62 7.43 0.52
CA PHE A 133 5.59 8.51 0.65
C PHE A 133 6.61 8.05 1.67
N PHE A 134 7.87 7.96 1.27
CA PHE A 134 8.95 7.55 2.15
C PHE A 134 9.89 8.73 2.35
N GLU A 135 10.11 9.10 3.61
CA GLU A 135 11.05 10.15 3.96
C GLU A 135 12.47 9.57 4.00
N CYS A 136 13.41 10.23 3.30
CA CYS A 136 14.81 9.87 3.37
C CYS A 136 15.36 10.19 4.77
N PRO A 137 15.92 9.22 5.51
CA PRO A 137 16.47 9.44 6.85
C PRO A 137 17.62 10.46 6.89
N ALA A 138 18.33 10.65 5.76
CA ALA A 138 19.52 11.50 5.71
C ALA A 138 19.22 12.97 5.37
N CYS A 139 18.23 13.23 4.49
CA CYS A 139 17.97 14.59 3.99
C CYS A 139 16.51 15.04 4.16
N SER A 140 15.65 14.22 4.77
CA SER A 140 14.21 14.47 4.99
C SER A 140 13.38 14.74 3.72
N MET A 141 13.98 14.54 2.54
CA MET A 141 13.26 14.65 1.28
C MET A 141 12.40 13.41 1.05
N ILE A 142 11.24 13.63 0.45
CA ILE A 142 10.26 12.57 0.24
C ILE A 142 10.47 11.92 -1.13
N THR A 143 10.50 10.60 -1.14
CA THR A 143 10.35 9.80 -2.36
C THR A 143 8.94 9.25 -2.40
N LYS A 144 8.20 9.59 -3.46
CA LYS A 144 6.89 9.03 -3.72
C LYS A 144 7.07 7.68 -4.43
N VAL A 145 6.59 6.60 -3.83
CA VAL A 145 6.60 5.26 -4.42
C VAL A 145 5.22 4.99 -5.01
N ILE A 146 5.15 4.59 -6.28
CA ILE A 146 3.92 4.26 -6.99
C ILE A 146 3.97 2.80 -7.40
N VAL A 147 2.96 2.04 -7.01
CA VAL A 147 2.77 0.66 -7.45
C VAL A 147 1.83 0.67 -8.65
N LYS A 148 2.34 0.28 -9.82
CA LYS A 148 1.50 0.05 -11.00
C LYS A 148 0.71 -1.24 -10.80
N ASN A 149 -0.38 -1.15 -10.06
CA ASN A 149 -1.40 -2.18 -10.11
C ASN A 149 -2.06 -2.12 -11.49
N ASN A 150 -2.06 -3.23 -12.23
CA ASN A 150 -2.62 -3.38 -13.58
C ASN A 150 -4.15 -3.18 -13.69
N TYR A 151 -4.78 -2.51 -12.72
CA TYR A 151 -6.22 -2.26 -12.69
C TYR A 151 -6.54 -0.86 -13.22
N SER A 152 -6.43 -0.74 -14.53
CA SER A 152 -7.20 0.22 -15.30
C SER A 152 -7.73 -0.45 -16.55
N LYS A 153 -8.82 -1.20 -16.38
CA LYS A 153 -10.02 -1.13 -17.22
C LYS A 153 -11.18 -1.85 -16.59
#